data_AF-A0A1R1W4Z2-F1
#
_entry.id   AF-A0A1R1W4Z2-F1
#
_cell.length_a   1.000
_cell.length_b   1.000
_cell.length_c   1.000
_cell.angle_alpha   90.00
_cell.angle_beta   90.00
_cell.angle_gamma   90.00
#
_symmetry.space_group_name_H-M   'P 1'
#
loop_
_entity.id
_entity.type
_entity.pdbx_description
1 polymer ?
#
loop_
_entity_poly.entity_id
_entity_poly.type
_entity_poly.pdbx_seq_one_letter_code
_entity_poly.pdbx_strand_id
1 'polypeptide(L)'
;MHRTLVELERREYEKVHGYQSAGDFLQVIAFDDSMKWLEPLSRLIVMLDEALDQEGQLDLTPTVVVARAQELLKLDRTSTDAFATRYLRHFDNSADLAVDHTALLKLIGSVA
;
A
#
# COMPACT_ATOMS: atom_id res chain seq x y z
N MET A 1 -6.40 -3.82 0.96
CA MET A 1 -5.11 -3.64 0.25
C MET A 1 -3.89 -3.50 1.16
N HIS A 2 -3.70 -2.43 1.96
CA HIS A 2 -2.48 -2.28 2.79
C HIS A 2 -2.29 -3.44 3.78
N ARG A 3 -3.35 -3.80 4.51
CA ARG A 3 -3.33 -4.98 5.39
C ARG A 3 -2.98 -6.27 4.63
N THR A 4 -3.50 -6.43 3.42
CA THR A 4 -3.24 -7.57 2.53
C THR A 4 -1.75 -7.66 2.20
N LEU A 5 -1.11 -6.53 1.84
CA LEU A 5 0.32 -6.47 1.58
C LEU A 5 1.16 -6.80 2.81
N VAL A 6 0.78 -6.26 3.97
CA VAL A 6 1.44 -6.54 5.25
C VAL A 6 1.39 -8.04 5.59
N GLU A 7 0.24 -8.68 5.37
CA GLU A 7 0.07 -10.12 5.59
C GLU A 7 0.88 -10.97 4.59
N LEU A 8 0.97 -10.55 3.32
CA LEU A 8 1.83 -11.21 2.34
C LEU A 8 3.31 -11.10 2.73
N GLU A 9 3.77 -9.91 3.11
CA GLU A 9 5.14 -9.72 3.62
C GLU A 9 5.41 -10.50 4.89
N ARG A 10 4.43 -10.60 5.79
CA ARG A 10 4.55 -11.45 6.98
C ARG A 10 4.86 -12.88 6.62
N ARG A 11 4.11 -13.45 5.68
CA ARG A 11 4.31 -14.84 5.22
C ARG A 11 5.67 -15.03 4.59
N GLU A 12 6.14 -14.08 3.78
CA GLU A 12 7.48 -14.15 3.20
C GLU A 12 8.58 -14.00 4.25
N TYR A 13 8.40 -13.11 5.22
CA TYR A 13 9.35 -12.90 6.30
C TYR A 13 9.45 -14.13 7.21
N GLU A 14 8.32 -14.72 7.59
CA GLU A 14 8.24 -15.90 8.45
C GLU A 14 8.84 -17.15 7.77
N LYS A 15 8.79 -17.25 6.43
CA LYS A 15 9.48 -18.33 5.69
C LYS A 15 11.00 -18.30 5.88
N VAL A 16 11.59 -17.12 6.06
CA VAL A 16 13.03 -16.93 6.19
C VAL A 16 13.48 -16.90 7.65
N HIS A 17 12.69 -16.28 8.53
CA HIS A 17 13.06 -16.01 9.93
C HIS A 17 12.33 -16.90 10.95
N GLY A 18 11.39 -17.73 10.50
CA GLY A 18 10.51 -18.51 11.37
C GLY A 18 9.33 -17.67 11.88
N TYR A 19 8.47 -18.33 12.66
CA TYR A 19 7.26 -17.72 13.21
C TYR A 19 7.55 -16.42 13.98
N GLN A 20 6.77 -15.37 13.70
CA GLN A 20 6.81 -14.12 14.43
C GLN A 20 5.51 -13.96 15.22
N SER A 21 5.61 -13.59 16.50
CA SER A 21 4.42 -13.16 17.24
C SER A 21 3.87 -11.86 16.63
N ALA A 22 2.62 -11.51 16.94
CA ALA A 22 2.06 -10.24 16.47
C ALA A 22 2.88 -9.03 16.97
N GLY A 23 3.39 -9.08 18.20
CA GLY A 23 4.22 -8.01 18.77
C GLY A 23 5.58 -7.89 18.08
N ASP A 24 6.23 -9.02 17.80
CA ASP A 24 7.54 -9.03 17.14
C ASP A 24 7.42 -8.56 15.69
N PHE A 25 6.38 -8.99 14.98
CA PHE A 25 6.17 -8.57 13.61
C PHE A 25 5.84 -7.08 13.49
N LEU A 26 5.20 -6.47 14.49
CA LEU A 26 5.02 -5.02 14.53
C LEU A 26 6.37 -4.28 14.61
N GLN A 27 7.34 -4.81 15.36
CA GLN A 27 8.70 -4.26 15.39
C GLN A 27 9.37 -4.39 14.02
N VAL A 28 9.21 -5.52 13.34
CA VAL A 28 9.74 -5.74 11.99
C VAL A 28 9.16 -4.72 11.00
N ILE A 29 7.85 -4.53 10.97
CA ILE A 29 7.22 -3.50 10.11
C ILE A 29 7.77 -2.10 10.42
N ALA A 30 7.95 -1.78 11.70
CA ALA A 30 8.34 -0.44 12.12
C ALA A 30 9.82 -0.11 11.85
N PHE A 31 10.71 -1.11 11.92
CA PHE A 31 12.15 -0.86 11.99
C PHE A 31 12.99 -1.60 10.95
N ASP A 32 12.49 -2.68 10.33
CA ASP A 32 13.27 -3.48 9.40
C ASP A 32 13.33 -2.81 8.01
N ASP A 33 14.54 -2.76 7.44
CA ASP A 33 14.77 -2.25 6.09
C ASP A 33 13.99 -3.02 5.03
N SER A 34 13.68 -4.30 5.28
CA SER A 34 12.88 -5.13 4.38
C SER A 34 11.44 -4.63 4.24
N MET A 35 10.96 -3.79 5.18
CA MET A 35 9.58 -3.29 5.24
C MET A 35 9.45 -1.83 4.78
N LYS A 36 10.57 -1.10 4.66
CA LYS A 36 10.59 0.32 4.22
C LYS A 36 9.88 0.57 2.90
N TRP A 37 9.82 -0.42 2.02
CA TRP A 37 9.12 -0.28 0.75
C TRP A 37 7.61 -0.03 0.91
N LEU A 38 6.99 -0.36 2.05
CA LEU A 38 5.57 -0.07 2.32
C LEU A 38 5.31 1.38 2.74
N GLU A 39 6.35 2.14 3.10
CA GLU A 39 6.24 3.52 3.58
C GLU A 39 5.44 4.45 2.65
N PRO A 40 5.63 4.43 1.31
CA PRO A 40 4.85 5.27 0.40
C PRO A 40 3.35 5.03 0.51
N LEU A 41 2.92 3.78 0.71
CA LEU A 41 1.51 3.42 0.86
C LEU A 41 0.97 3.82 2.23
N SER A 42 1.74 3.65 3.30
CA SER A 42 1.37 4.11 4.63
C SER A 42 1.18 5.63 4.67
N ARG A 43 2.08 6.37 4.01
CA ARG A 43 1.97 7.82 3.88
C ARG A 43 0.72 8.25 3.10
N LEU A 44 0.39 7.52 2.02
CA LEU A 44 -0.83 7.78 1.26
C LEU A 44 -2.09 7.59 2.11
N ILE A 45 -2.12 6.56 2.98
CA ILE A 45 -3.24 6.33 3.91
C ILE A 45 -3.36 7.48 4.91
N VAL A 46 -2.25 7.90 5.54
CA VAL A 46 -2.27 9.03 6.48
C VAL A 46 -2.78 10.30 5.79
N MET A 47 -2.31 10.58 4.56
CA MET A 47 -2.81 11.72 3.79
C MET A 47 -4.31 11.62 3.47
N LEU A 48 -4.83 10.42 3.23
CA LEU A 48 -6.25 10.20 2.99
C LEU A 48 -7.05 10.43 4.27
N ASP A 49 -6.60 9.90 5.40
CA ASP A 49 -7.24 10.09 6.72
C ASP A 49 -7.28 11.58 7.08
N GLU A 50 -6.17 12.30 6.92
CA GLU A 50 -6.10 13.75 7.14
C GLU A 50 -7.04 14.53 6.21
N ALA A 51 -7.18 14.10 4.95
CA ALA A 51 -8.09 14.73 4.00
C ALA A 51 -9.58 14.49 4.33
N LEU A 52 -9.90 13.32 4.91
CA LEU A 52 -11.25 12.98 5.36
C LEU A 52 -11.62 13.70 6.65
N ASP A 53 -10.67 13.90 7.56
CA ASP A 53 -10.89 14.61 8.83
C ASP A 53 -11.06 16.13 8.65
N GLN A 54 -10.59 16.71 7.53
CA GLN A 54 -10.73 18.13 7.19
C GLN A 54 -12.10 18.47 6.56
N GLU A 55 -13.20 18.18 7.27
CA GLU A 55 -14.61 18.35 6.85
C GLU A 55 -15.03 19.78 6.35
N GLY A 56 -14.12 20.75 6.18
CA GLY A 56 -14.45 22.13 5.84
C GLY A 56 -13.64 22.80 4.71
N GLN A 57 -12.63 22.15 4.13
CA GLN A 57 -11.75 22.73 3.09
C GLN A 57 -11.59 21.79 1.88
N LEU A 58 -12.72 21.28 1.37
CA LEU A 58 -12.79 20.22 0.36
C LEU A 58 -12.89 20.72 -1.08
N ASP A 59 -11.99 21.57 -1.57
CA ASP A 59 -12.03 21.94 -3.00
C ASP A 59 -10.86 21.40 -3.83
N LEU A 60 -9.72 21.02 -3.22
CA LEU A 60 -8.54 20.54 -3.97
C LEU A 60 -7.84 19.30 -3.38
N THR A 61 -8.05 19.01 -2.09
CA THR A 61 -7.36 17.92 -1.35
C THR A 61 -7.71 16.52 -1.86
N PRO A 62 -8.98 16.18 -2.16
CA PRO A 62 -9.34 14.83 -2.62
C PRO A 62 -8.68 14.46 -3.96
N THR A 63 -8.62 15.40 -4.90
CA THR A 63 -8.08 15.17 -6.26
C THR A 63 -6.57 14.93 -6.24
N VAL A 64 -5.82 15.65 -5.40
CA VAL A 64 -4.37 15.46 -5.27
C VAL A 64 -4.03 14.11 -4.65
N VAL A 65 -4.77 13.70 -3.62
CA VAL A 65 -4.58 12.38 -2.99
C VAL A 65 -4.93 11.27 -3.97
N VAL A 66 -6.02 11.42 -4.73
CA VAL A 66 -6.42 10.51 -5.81
C VAL A 66 -5.32 10.37 -6.87
N ALA A 67 -4.77 11.48 -7.39
CA ALA A 67 -3.70 11.43 -8.38
C ALA A 67 -2.46 10.72 -7.85
N ARG A 68 -2.06 10.99 -6.60
CA ARG A 68 -0.95 10.29 -5.93
C ARG A 68 -1.21 8.80 -5.76
N ALA A 69 -2.43 8.40 -5.44
CA ALA A 69 -2.82 7.00 -5.34
C ALA A 69 -2.70 6.29 -6.69
N GLN A 70 -3.18 6.92 -7.77
CA GLN A 70 -3.07 6.38 -9.12
C GLN A 70 -1.60 6.26 -9.58
N GLU A 71 -0.78 7.27 -9.29
CA GLU A 71 0.65 7.27 -9.61
C GLU A 71 1.38 6.14 -8.87
N LEU A 72 1.18 6.04 -7.55
CA LEU A 72 1.85 5.04 -6.71
C LEU A 72 1.44 3.62 -7.09
N LEU A 73 0.16 3.39 -7.37
CA LEU A 73 -0.38 2.07 -7.68
C LEU A 73 -0.28 1.70 -9.16
N LYS A 74 0.34 2.54 -9.98
CA LYS A 74 0.56 2.24 -11.39
C LYS A 74 1.35 0.93 -11.53
N LEU A 75 0.81 0.00 -12.31
CA LEU A 75 1.45 -1.27 -12.63
C LEU A 75 2.57 -1.07 -13.66
N ASP A 76 3.64 -0.39 -13.26
CA ASP A 76 4.80 -0.11 -14.11
C ASP A 76 5.85 -1.22 -14.02
N ARG A 77 5.78 -2.17 -14.95
CA ARG A 77 6.74 -3.29 -15.05
C ARG A 77 8.16 -2.86 -15.43
N THR A 78 8.37 -1.59 -15.80
CA THR A 78 9.68 -1.02 -16.14
C THR A 78 10.30 -0.19 -15.02
N SER A 79 9.53 0.09 -13.97
CA SER A 79 10.00 0.86 -12.81
C SER A 79 11.08 0.10 -12.03
N THR A 80 12.11 0.83 -11.60
CA THR A 80 13.15 0.33 -10.69
C THR A 80 12.87 0.71 -9.23
N ASP A 81 11.74 1.38 -8.97
CA ASP A 81 11.32 1.74 -7.63
C ASP A 81 11.03 0.47 -6.79
N ALA A 82 11.47 0.48 -5.54
CA ALA A 82 11.33 -0.64 -4.62
C ALA A 82 9.86 -0.99 -4.35
N PHE A 83 9.00 0.02 -4.22
CA PHE A 83 7.55 -0.16 -4.07
C PHE A 83 6.97 -0.79 -5.32
N ALA A 84 7.19 -0.19 -6.51
CA ALA A 84 6.60 -0.69 -7.75
C ALA A 84 6.98 -2.15 -8.03
N THR A 85 8.26 -2.47 -7.85
CA THR A 85 8.80 -3.82 -8.08
C THR A 85 8.18 -4.86 -7.14
N ARG A 86 8.11 -4.56 -5.83
CA ARG A 86 7.57 -5.50 -4.83
C ARG A 86 6.05 -5.57 -4.89
N TYR A 87 5.38 -4.45 -5.11
CA TYR A 87 3.94 -4.39 -5.31
C TYR A 87 3.52 -5.27 -6.50
N LEU A 88 4.19 -5.14 -7.64
CA LEU A 88 3.94 -5.98 -8.82
C LEU A 88 4.16 -7.46 -8.55
N ARG A 89 5.23 -7.82 -7.81
CA ARG A 89 5.48 -9.21 -7.43
C ARG A 89 4.33 -9.77 -6.59
N HIS A 90 3.86 -9.03 -5.59
CA HIS A 90 2.72 -9.46 -4.79
C HIS A 90 1.43 -9.50 -5.59
N PHE A 91 1.24 -8.54 -6.50
CA PHE A 91 0.08 -8.45 -7.38
C PHE A 91 -0.01 -9.67 -8.30
N ASP A 92 1.10 -10.04 -8.94
CA ASP A 92 1.15 -11.19 -9.85
C ASP A 92 0.95 -12.54 -9.10
N ASN A 93 1.19 -12.59 -7.78
CA ASN A 93 1.10 -13.83 -6.98
C ASN A 93 -0.12 -13.89 -6.03
N SER A 94 -0.93 -12.84 -5.92
CA SER A 94 -2.06 -12.77 -4.97
C SER A 94 -3.34 -12.30 -5.65
N ALA A 95 -4.28 -13.24 -5.80
CA ALA A 95 -5.61 -12.95 -6.33
C ALA A 95 -6.36 -11.92 -5.44
N ASP A 96 -6.23 -12.01 -4.12
CA ASP A 96 -6.85 -11.08 -3.17
C ASP A 96 -6.34 -9.65 -3.38
N LEU A 97 -5.04 -9.50 -3.62
CA LEU A 97 -4.46 -8.19 -3.90
C LEU A 97 -4.92 -7.61 -5.24
N ALA A 98 -5.08 -8.45 -6.27
CA ALA A 98 -5.59 -8.01 -7.56
C ALA A 98 -7.05 -7.52 -7.47
N VAL A 99 -7.88 -8.21 -6.68
CA VAL A 99 -9.26 -7.80 -6.38
C VAL A 99 -9.27 -6.46 -5.63
N ASP A 100 -8.47 -6.35 -4.56
CA ASP A 100 -8.32 -5.11 -3.78
C ASP A 100 -7.87 -3.93 -4.64
N HIS A 101 -6.88 -4.13 -5.51
CA HIS A 101 -6.37 -3.13 -6.43
C HIS A 101 -7.45 -2.64 -7.40
N THR A 102 -8.19 -3.58 -8.00
CA THR A 102 -9.27 -3.25 -8.95
C THR A 102 -10.41 -2.52 -8.26
N ALA A 103 -10.77 -2.91 -7.04
CA ALA A 103 -11.79 -2.25 -6.24
C ALA A 103 -11.40 -0.80 -5.93
N LEU A 104 -10.13 -0.56 -5.55
CA LEU A 104 -9.61 0.77 -5.30
C LEU A 104 -9.60 1.65 -6.56
N LEU A 105 -9.16 1.12 -7.71
CA LEU A 105 -9.20 1.86 -8.98
C LEU A 105 -10.62 2.21 -9.42
N LYS A 106 -11.59 1.33 -9.20
CA LYS A 106 -13.01 1.64 -9.47
C LYS A 106 -13.54 2.74 -8.57
N LEU A 107 -13.20 2.72 -7.28
CA LEU A 107 -13.60 3.76 -6.34
C LEU A 107 -13.00 5.11 -6.74
N ILE A 108 -11.70 5.14 -7.05
CA ILE A 108 -11.01 6.35 -7.48
C ILE A 108 -11.56 6.87 -8.81
N GLY A 109 -11.78 5.98 -9.78
CA GLY A 109 -12.34 6.36 -11.09
C GLY A 109 -13.82 6.77 -11.04
N SER A 110 -14.52 6.53 -9.94
CA SER A 110 -15.87 7.04 -9.70
C SER A 110 -15.88 8.43 -9.06
N VAL A 111 -14.74 8.88 -8.49
CA VAL A 111 -14.58 10.18 -7.82
C VAL A 111 -13.96 11.22 -8.77
N ALA A 112 -13.32 10.78 -9.85
CA ALA A 112 -12.75 11.62 -10.92
C ALA A 112 -13.78 11.95 -12.00
#